data_AF-A0A5B7BLF0-F1
#
_entry.id   AF-A0A5B7BLF0-F1
#
_cell.length_a   1.000
_cell.length_b   1.000
_cell.length_c   1.000
_cell.angle_alpha   90.00
_cell.angle_beta   90.00
_cell.angle_gamma   90.00
#
_symmetry.space_group_name_H-M   'P 1'
#
loop_
_entity.id
_entity.type
_entity.pdbx_description
1 polymer ?
#
loop_
_entity_poly.entity_id
_entity_poly.type
_entity_poly.pdbx_seq_one_letter_code
_entity_poly.pdbx_strand_id
1 'polypeptide(L)'
;LDQAMDIQAEKLRDVSSRYEHDKRFWAAATDEFRRKIQTLKEEHSQLSREAHECADSIPELNKMVFAVRALVEQCVDLKLKYSEEQVKRKNLFNQIQEAKGNIRVFCRCRPLSRDEVSARYATVVDFDATKDGDLGILTGASTKKIFKFDRVYTPKDDQVDVFADASPMVISVLDGYNVCIFAYGQTGTGKTFTMEGTEQNRGVNYRTLEQLFKMAEERKETFSYNISVSVLEVYNEQIRDLLATSPSSKKLEIRQASEGVHHVPGIVEAKVENIKE
;
A
#
# COMPACT_ATOMS: atom_id res chain seq x y z
N LEU A 1 116.84 7.40 -20.31
CA LEU A 1 116.02 6.18 -20.26
C LEU A 1 115.03 6.22 -19.08
N ASP A 2 115.45 6.65 -17.89
CA ASP A 2 114.58 6.71 -16.68
C ASP A 2 113.31 7.55 -16.80
N GLN A 3 113.37 8.79 -17.31
CA GLN A 3 112.17 9.65 -17.44
C GLN A 3 111.09 9.08 -18.39
N ALA A 4 111.49 8.36 -19.43
CA ALA A 4 110.55 7.73 -20.36
C ALA A 4 109.87 6.51 -19.72
N MET A 5 110.60 5.75 -18.89
CA MET A 5 110.06 4.63 -18.14
C MET A 5 109.09 5.08 -17.04
N ASP A 6 109.37 6.19 -16.35
CA ASP A 6 108.46 6.73 -15.31
C ASP A 6 107.14 7.23 -15.90
N ILE A 7 107.17 7.96 -17.03
CA ILE A 7 105.96 8.41 -17.73
C ILE A 7 105.13 7.22 -18.23
N GLN A 8 105.80 6.15 -18.68
CA GLN A 8 105.14 4.94 -19.15
C GLN A 8 104.54 4.13 -17.99
N ALA A 9 105.20 4.09 -16.84
CA ALA A 9 104.68 3.50 -15.60
C ALA A 9 103.52 4.31 -14.99
N GLU A 10 103.53 5.63 -15.11
CA GLU A 10 102.45 6.51 -14.66
C GLU A 10 101.21 6.40 -15.57
N LYS A 11 101.39 6.32 -16.89
CA LYS A 11 100.30 5.98 -17.83
C LYS A 11 99.71 4.59 -17.56
N LEU A 12 100.55 3.59 -17.26
CA LEU A 12 100.09 2.25 -16.89
C LEU A 12 99.30 2.26 -15.57
N ARG A 13 99.70 3.06 -14.59
CA ARG A 13 98.97 3.24 -13.33
C ARG A 13 97.62 3.93 -13.53
N ASP A 14 97.56 4.98 -14.36
CA ASP A 14 96.30 5.67 -14.71
C ASP A 14 95.34 4.74 -15.47
N VAL A 15 95.84 4.00 -16.46
CA VAL A 15 95.05 2.99 -17.18
C VAL A 15 94.55 1.89 -16.25
N SER A 16 95.39 1.40 -15.33
CA SER A 16 94.99 0.38 -14.35
C SER A 16 93.97 0.92 -13.34
N SER A 17 94.08 2.18 -12.93
CA SER A 17 93.13 2.85 -12.04
C SER A 17 91.77 3.04 -12.72
N ARG A 18 91.76 3.49 -13.97
CA ARG A 18 90.52 3.59 -14.77
C ARG A 18 89.87 2.23 -14.98
N TYR A 19 90.66 1.20 -15.27
CA TYR A 19 90.17 -0.17 -15.40
C TYR A 19 89.55 -0.68 -14.08
N GLU A 20 90.19 -0.46 -12.93
CA GLU A 20 89.63 -0.80 -11.62
C GLU A 20 88.33 -0.03 -11.32
N HIS A 21 88.27 1.26 -11.66
CA HIS A 21 87.09 2.10 -11.48
C HIS A 21 85.92 1.62 -12.35
N ASP A 22 86.15 1.44 -13.65
CA ASP A 22 85.14 0.95 -14.60
C ASP A 22 84.68 -0.46 -14.20
N LYS A 23 85.59 -1.34 -13.78
CA LYS A 23 85.25 -2.69 -13.30
C LYS A 23 84.32 -2.64 -12.09
N ARG A 24 84.55 -1.74 -11.13
CA ARG A 24 83.68 -1.54 -9.96
C ARG A 24 82.34 -0.91 -10.35
N PHE A 25 82.35 0.06 -11.25
CA PHE A 25 81.14 0.71 -11.77
C PHE A 25 80.24 -0.31 -12.50
N TRP A 26 80.81 -1.08 -13.42
CA TRP A 26 80.09 -2.13 -14.15
C TRP A 26 79.63 -3.26 -13.23
N ALA A 27 80.41 -3.63 -12.21
CA ALA A 27 79.97 -4.59 -11.20
C ALA A 27 78.76 -4.08 -10.41
N ALA A 28 78.78 -2.82 -9.95
CA ALA A 28 77.66 -2.21 -9.24
C ALA A 28 76.40 -2.07 -10.11
N ALA A 29 76.56 -1.63 -11.37
CA ALA A 29 75.45 -1.55 -12.33
C ALA A 29 74.85 -2.95 -12.62
N THR A 30 75.69 -3.98 -12.71
CA THR A 30 75.24 -5.36 -12.92
C THR A 30 74.44 -5.89 -11.72
N ASP A 31 74.87 -5.57 -10.50
CA ASP A 31 74.14 -5.94 -9.28
C ASP A 31 72.82 -5.18 -9.15
N GLU A 32 72.79 -3.88 -9.51
CA GLU A 32 71.55 -3.11 -9.49
C GLU A 32 70.54 -3.63 -10.52
N PHE A 33 70.98 -3.92 -11.75
CA PHE A 33 70.10 -4.54 -12.75
C PHE A 33 69.61 -5.92 -12.32
N ARG A 34 70.47 -6.72 -11.67
CA ARG A 34 70.08 -8.00 -11.09
C ARG A 34 68.98 -7.83 -10.06
N ARG A 35 69.11 -6.83 -9.16
CA ARG A 35 68.08 -6.50 -8.16
C ARG A 35 66.76 -6.08 -8.81
N LYS A 36 66.80 -5.20 -9.82
CA LYS A 36 65.59 -4.77 -10.56
C LYS A 36 64.90 -5.94 -11.26
N ILE A 37 65.67 -6.84 -11.88
CA ILE A 37 65.13 -8.05 -12.49
C ILE A 37 64.48 -8.97 -11.44
N GLN A 38 65.06 -9.08 -10.24
CA GLN A 38 64.48 -9.84 -9.14
C GLN A 38 63.12 -9.26 -8.73
N THR A 39 63.04 -7.94 -8.49
CA THR A 39 61.80 -7.26 -8.11
C THR A 39 60.72 -7.38 -9.19
N LEU A 40 61.08 -7.15 -10.45
CA LEU A 40 60.14 -7.30 -11.57
C LEU A 40 59.60 -8.74 -11.72
N LYS A 41 60.42 -9.75 -11.40
CA LYS A 41 59.97 -11.15 -11.40
C LYS A 41 58.96 -11.42 -10.27
N GLU A 42 59.20 -10.87 -9.09
CA GLU A 42 58.29 -11.00 -7.95
C GLU A 42 56.95 -10.30 -8.24
N GLU A 43 56.99 -9.07 -8.74
CA GLU A 43 55.80 -8.32 -9.16
C GLU A 43 55.03 -9.05 -10.26
N HIS A 44 55.72 -9.56 -11.29
CA HIS A 44 55.08 -10.33 -12.36
C HIS A 44 54.42 -11.61 -11.83
N SER A 45 55.08 -12.31 -10.90
CA SER A 45 54.51 -13.50 -10.26
C SER A 45 53.27 -13.17 -9.43
N GLN A 46 53.25 -12.02 -8.76
CA GLN A 46 52.08 -11.56 -8.01
C GLN A 46 50.92 -11.18 -8.93
N LEU A 47 51.16 -10.30 -9.91
CA LEU A 47 50.16 -9.89 -10.90
C LEU A 47 49.56 -11.09 -11.65
N SER A 48 50.39 -12.07 -12.01
CA SER A 48 49.93 -13.30 -12.66
C SER A 48 48.98 -14.10 -11.77
N ARG A 49 49.25 -14.15 -10.45
CA ARG A 49 48.39 -14.84 -9.47
C ARG A 49 47.05 -14.13 -9.30
N GLU A 50 47.07 -12.81 -9.13
CA GLU A 50 45.87 -11.97 -9.02
C GLU A 50 45.02 -12.04 -10.30
N ALA A 51 45.66 -12.09 -11.47
CA ALA A 51 44.97 -12.26 -12.75
C ALA A 51 44.29 -13.64 -12.85
N HIS A 52 44.93 -14.72 -12.35
CA HIS A 52 44.31 -16.04 -12.29
C HIS A 52 43.14 -16.09 -11.31
N GLU A 53 43.29 -15.54 -10.10
CA GLU A 53 42.20 -15.46 -9.11
C GLU A 53 40.98 -14.68 -9.65
N CYS A 54 41.23 -13.58 -10.36
CA CYS A 54 40.18 -12.82 -11.04
C CYS A 54 39.52 -13.65 -12.14
N ALA A 55 40.31 -14.33 -12.99
CA ALA A 55 39.80 -15.19 -14.04
C ALA A 55 38.94 -16.35 -13.50
N ASP A 56 39.35 -16.96 -12.39
CA ASP A 56 38.64 -18.04 -11.71
C ASP A 56 37.32 -17.59 -11.09
N SER A 57 37.18 -16.29 -10.78
CA SER A 57 35.95 -15.69 -10.24
C SER A 57 34.92 -15.33 -11.33
N ILE A 58 35.34 -15.14 -12.58
CA ILE A 58 34.46 -14.76 -13.72
C ILE A 58 33.29 -15.76 -13.92
N PRO A 59 33.49 -17.09 -13.87
CA PRO A 59 32.40 -18.06 -14.01
C PRO A 59 31.31 -17.90 -12.95
N GLU A 60 31.68 -17.61 -11.70
CA GLU A 60 30.73 -17.43 -10.60
C GLU A 60 29.94 -16.12 -10.75
N LEU A 61 30.61 -15.04 -11.16
CA LEU A 61 29.95 -13.79 -11.52
C LEU A 61 28.95 -13.97 -12.67
N ASN A 62 29.34 -14.71 -13.71
CA ASN A 62 28.45 -15.03 -14.82
C ASN A 62 27.23 -15.82 -14.35
N LYS A 63 27.39 -16.83 -13.49
CA LYS A 63 26.26 -17.57 -12.88
C LYS A 63 25.32 -16.62 -12.13
N MET A 64 25.85 -15.70 -11.32
CA MET A 64 25.03 -14.69 -10.63
C MET A 64 24.27 -13.80 -11.61
N VAL A 65 24.92 -13.33 -12.68
CA VAL A 65 24.26 -12.51 -13.71
C VAL A 65 23.11 -13.28 -14.38
N PHE A 66 23.30 -14.56 -14.71
CA PHE A 66 22.22 -15.38 -15.26
C PHE A 66 21.08 -15.58 -14.27
N ALA A 67 21.38 -15.83 -12.99
CA ALA A 67 20.36 -15.98 -11.94
C ALA A 67 19.54 -14.69 -11.75
N VAL A 68 20.20 -13.52 -11.73
CA VAL A 68 19.52 -12.22 -11.64
C VAL A 68 18.64 -11.97 -12.86
N ARG A 69 19.13 -12.27 -14.07
CA ARG A 69 18.31 -12.13 -15.29
C ARG A 69 17.07 -13.02 -15.26
N ALA A 70 17.22 -14.27 -14.85
CA ALA A 70 16.11 -15.19 -14.71
C ALA A 70 15.09 -14.71 -13.65
N LEU A 71 15.56 -14.17 -12.53
CA LEU A 71 14.69 -13.60 -11.50
C LEU A 71 13.94 -12.37 -12.01
N VAL A 72 14.59 -11.48 -12.76
CA VAL A 72 13.93 -10.32 -13.37
C VAL A 72 12.83 -10.74 -14.34
N GLU A 73 13.10 -11.75 -15.18
CA GLU A 73 12.11 -12.30 -16.11
C GLU A 73 10.90 -12.89 -15.36
N GLN A 74 11.14 -13.63 -14.28
CA GLN A 74 10.08 -14.14 -13.40
C GLN A 74 9.28 -13.02 -12.74
N CYS A 75 9.93 -11.94 -12.27
CA CYS A 75 9.23 -10.80 -11.69
C CYS A 75 8.32 -10.10 -12.71
N VAL A 76 8.75 -9.99 -13.97
CA VAL A 76 7.93 -9.42 -15.05
C VAL A 76 6.71 -10.30 -15.34
N ASP A 77 6.91 -11.61 -15.48
CA ASP A 77 5.83 -12.57 -15.69
C ASP A 77 4.83 -12.58 -14.52
N LEU A 78 5.34 -12.56 -13.28
CA LEU A 78 4.49 -12.52 -12.08
C LEU A 78 3.67 -11.23 -12.01
N LYS A 79 4.25 -10.09 -12.38
CA LYS A 79 3.54 -8.80 -12.43
C LYS A 79 2.41 -8.80 -13.47
N LEU A 80 2.63 -9.41 -14.64
CA LEU A 80 1.60 -9.59 -15.66
C LEU A 80 0.45 -10.47 -15.17
N LYS A 81 0.78 -11.66 -14.62
CA LYS A 81 -0.22 -12.58 -14.06
C LYS A 81 -1.02 -11.96 -12.91
N TYR A 82 -0.36 -11.20 -12.05
CA TYR A 82 -1.03 -10.46 -10.97
C TYR A 82 -2.02 -9.45 -11.54
N SER A 83 -1.64 -8.64 -12.54
CA SER A 83 -2.55 -7.69 -13.18
C SER A 83 -3.76 -8.37 -13.81
N GLU A 84 -3.59 -9.50 -14.48
CA GLU A 84 -4.70 -10.27 -15.06
C GLU A 84 -5.64 -10.83 -14.00
N GLU A 85 -5.10 -11.33 -12.88
CA GLU A 85 -5.88 -11.81 -11.74
C GLU A 85 -6.70 -10.68 -11.12
N GLN A 86 -6.11 -9.50 -10.92
CA GLN A 86 -6.83 -8.35 -10.37
C GLN A 86 -8.03 -7.94 -11.22
N VAL A 87 -7.90 -7.96 -12.55
CA VAL A 87 -9.02 -7.68 -13.47
C VAL A 87 -10.11 -8.75 -13.33
N LYS A 88 -9.73 -10.04 -13.28
CA LYS A 88 -10.69 -11.14 -13.09
C LYS A 88 -11.40 -11.04 -11.75
N ARG A 89 -10.66 -10.75 -10.67
CA ARG A 89 -11.19 -10.56 -9.32
C ARG A 89 -12.21 -9.43 -9.29
N LYS A 90 -11.91 -8.29 -9.89
CA LYS A 90 -12.85 -7.16 -10.03
C LYS A 90 -14.13 -7.59 -10.74
N ASN A 91 -14.01 -8.26 -11.89
CA ASN A 91 -15.17 -8.72 -12.66
C ASN A 91 -16.05 -9.71 -11.88
N LEU A 92 -15.44 -10.71 -11.24
CA LEU A 92 -16.15 -11.70 -10.43
C LEU A 92 -16.81 -11.05 -9.22
N PHE A 93 -16.12 -10.12 -8.57
CA PHE A 93 -16.65 -9.39 -7.44
C PHE A 93 -17.91 -8.61 -7.82
N ASN A 94 -17.88 -7.90 -8.95
CA ASN A 94 -19.04 -7.16 -9.44
C ASN A 94 -20.21 -8.08 -9.78
N GLN A 95 -19.97 -9.22 -10.43
CA GLN A 95 -21.01 -10.22 -10.69
C GLN A 95 -21.66 -10.72 -9.40
N ILE A 96 -20.87 -10.94 -8.34
CA ILE A 96 -21.40 -11.34 -7.03
C ILE A 96 -22.26 -10.22 -6.43
N GLN A 97 -21.83 -8.96 -6.51
CA GLN A 97 -22.63 -7.84 -5.98
C GLN A 97 -23.93 -7.66 -6.76
N GLU A 98 -23.89 -7.75 -8.10
CA GLU A 98 -25.07 -7.66 -8.96
C GLU A 98 -26.06 -8.80 -8.70
N ALA A 99 -25.55 -10.03 -8.52
CA ALA A 99 -26.38 -11.19 -8.19
C ALA A 99 -27.05 -11.08 -6.81
N LYS A 100 -26.41 -10.39 -5.85
CA LYS A 100 -27.02 -10.05 -4.56
C LYS A 100 -28.03 -8.91 -4.63
N GLY A 101 -28.11 -8.21 -5.77
CA GLY A 101 -28.96 -7.05 -5.98
C GLY A 101 -28.24 -5.72 -5.75
N ASN A 102 -28.41 -4.80 -6.70
CA ASN A 102 -27.85 -3.45 -6.65
C ASN A 102 -28.52 -2.57 -5.59
N ILE A 103 -29.75 -2.91 -5.20
CA ILE A 103 -30.49 -2.26 -4.11
C ILE A 103 -30.83 -3.36 -3.11
N ARG A 104 -30.38 -3.16 -1.87
CA ARG A 104 -30.62 -4.09 -0.76
C ARG A 104 -31.22 -3.33 0.41
N VAL A 105 -32.24 -3.91 1.02
CA VAL A 105 -32.98 -3.35 2.14
C VAL A 105 -32.79 -4.27 3.34
N PHE A 106 -32.15 -3.72 4.37
CA PHE A 106 -31.92 -4.42 5.62
C PHE A 106 -32.82 -3.86 6.72
N CYS A 107 -33.37 -4.73 7.56
CA CYS A 107 -34.08 -4.33 8.76
C CYS A 107 -33.19 -4.53 9.98
N ARG A 108 -33.01 -3.51 10.83
CA ARG A 108 -32.28 -3.64 12.10
C ARG A 108 -33.18 -3.32 13.28
N CYS A 109 -33.44 -4.32 14.12
CA CYS A 109 -34.21 -4.17 15.34
C CYS A 109 -33.26 -3.89 16.53
N ARG A 110 -33.33 -2.67 17.09
CA ARG A 110 -32.58 -2.34 18.31
C ARG A 110 -33.15 -3.06 19.55
N PRO A 111 -32.33 -3.30 20.59
CA PRO A 111 -32.85 -3.70 21.89
C PRO A 111 -33.74 -2.61 22.50
N LEU A 112 -34.61 -3.01 23.44
CA LEU A 112 -35.35 -2.08 24.28
C LEU A 112 -34.38 -1.26 25.13
N SER A 113 -34.69 0.03 25.31
CA SER A 113 -33.95 0.91 26.20
C SER A 113 -34.23 0.56 27.67
N ARG A 114 -33.37 1.03 28.58
CA ARG A 114 -33.58 0.83 30.02
C ARG A 114 -34.92 1.38 30.49
N ASP A 115 -35.32 2.53 29.96
CA ASP A 115 -36.59 3.17 30.31
C ASP A 115 -37.79 2.35 29.81
N GLU A 116 -37.71 1.82 28.58
CA GLU A 116 -38.76 0.98 28.00
C GLU A 116 -38.91 -0.35 28.77
N VAL A 117 -37.81 -0.95 29.20
CA VAL A 117 -37.82 -2.14 30.06
C VAL A 117 -38.43 -1.81 31.43
N SER A 118 -38.06 -0.67 32.02
CA SER A 118 -38.60 -0.24 33.32
C SER A 118 -40.11 0.06 33.25
N ALA A 119 -40.57 0.59 32.12
CA ALA A 119 -41.97 0.84 31.80
C ALA A 119 -42.73 -0.45 31.38
N ARG A 120 -42.06 -1.61 31.37
CA ARG A 120 -42.62 -2.93 30.99
C ARG A 120 -43.19 -2.98 29.58
N TYR A 121 -42.59 -2.26 28.64
CA TYR A 121 -42.92 -2.45 27.22
C TYR A 121 -42.51 -3.84 26.75
N ALA A 122 -43.34 -4.43 25.88
CA ALA A 122 -43.14 -5.75 25.32
C ALA A 122 -42.65 -5.66 23.87
N THR A 123 -41.79 -6.59 23.47
CA THR A 123 -41.38 -6.75 22.08
C THR A 123 -42.55 -7.30 21.26
N VAL A 124 -42.91 -6.59 20.19
CA VAL A 124 -43.97 -7.01 19.25
C VAL A 124 -43.42 -7.76 18.03
N VAL A 125 -42.11 -7.90 17.94
CA VAL A 125 -41.41 -8.57 16.84
C VAL A 125 -41.21 -10.04 17.18
N ASP A 126 -41.59 -10.91 16.25
CA ASP A 126 -41.36 -12.35 16.31
C ASP A 126 -40.09 -12.68 15.53
N PHE A 127 -39.01 -12.95 16.26
CA PHE A 127 -37.73 -13.35 15.71
C PHE A 127 -37.59 -14.88 15.50
N ASP A 128 -38.52 -15.69 16.00
CA ASP A 128 -38.44 -17.15 15.87
C ASP A 128 -39.04 -17.64 14.54
N ALA A 129 -39.87 -16.81 13.89
CA ALA A 129 -40.38 -17.04 12.54
C ALA A 129 -39.42 -16.61 11.43
N THR A 130 -38.26 -16.02 11.76
CA THR A 130 -37.36 -15.41 10.77
C THR A 130 -36.51 -16.49 10.11
N LYS A 131 -36.96 -17.00 8.96
CA LYS A 131 -36.05 -17.54 7.95
C LYS A 131 -35.37 -16.36 7.26
N ASP A 132 -34.15 -16.54 6.75
CA ASP A 132 -33.32 -15.47 6.14
C ASP A 132 -34.17 -14.39 5.44
N GLY A 133 -34.26 -13.20 6.06
CA GLY A 133 -34.92 -12.02 5.50
C GLY A 133 -36.38 -11.77 5.92
N ASP A 134 -37.08 -12.71 6.54
CA ASP A 134 -38.46 -12.52 7.00
C ASP A 134 -38.50 -11.85 8.39
N LEU A 135 -39.38 -10.87 8.60
CA LEU A 135 -39.66 -10.20 9.89
C LEU A 135 -41.13 -10.34 10.25
N GLY A 136 -41.45 -11.01 11.36
CA GLY A 136 -42.81 -11.13 11.87
C GLY A 136 -43.18 -10.02 12.86
N ILE A 137 -44.34 -9.39 12.67
CA ILE A 137 -44.93 -8.46 13.66
C ILE A 137 -46.20 -9.09 14.23
N LEU A 138 -46.22 -9.25 15.56
CA LEU A 138 -47.37 -9.70 16.33
C LEU A 138 -48.38 -8.57 16.41
N THR A 139 -49.56 -8.77 15.82
CA THR A 139 -50.70 -7.86 16.03
C THR A 139 -51.66 -8.49 17.04
N GLY A 140 -52.34 -7.66 17.83
CA GLY A 140 -53.14 -8.09 19.01
C GLY A 140 -54.28 -9.08 18.75
N ALA A 141 -54.49 -9.54 17.53
CA ALA A 141 -55.57 -10.46 17.13
C ALA A 141 -55.03 -11.68 16.35
N SER A 142 -54.06 -12.41 16.94
CA SER A 142 -53.48 -13.69 16.45
C SER A 142 -52.94 -13.69 15.00
N THR A 143 -52.94 -12.55 14.32
CA THR A 143 -52.50 -12.37 12.94
C THR A 143 -51.08 -11.82 12.95
N LYS A 144 -50.16 -12.58 12.33
CA LYS A 144 -48.78 -12.17 12.11
C LYS A 144 -48.69 -11.45 10.77
N LYS A 145 -48.23 -10.20 10.76
CA LYS A 145 -47.82 -9.53 9.51
C LYS A 145 -46.35 -9.84 9.25
N ILE A 146 -46.05 -10.37 8.07
CA ILE A 146 -44.68 -10.73 7.67
C ILE A 146 -44.20 -9.71 6.65
N PHE A 147 -43.00 -9.17 6.89
CA PHE A 147 -42.29 -8.30 5.98
C PHE A 147 -41.02 -9.00 5.51
N LYS A 148 -40.62 -8.77 4.26
CA LYS A 148 -39.42 -9.38 3.67
C LYS A 148 -38.36 -8.33 3.41
N PHE A 149 -37.13 -8.69 3.75
CA PHE A 149 -35.91 -7.89 3.63
C PHE A 149 -34.79 -8.79 3.11
N ASP A 150 -33.68 -8.21 2.65
CA ASP A 150 -32.49 -8.98 2.28
C ASP A 150 -31.83 -9.62 3.50
N ARG A 151 -31.92 -8.94 4.66
CA ARG A 151 -31.53 -9.48 5.97
C ARG A 151 -32.27 -8.74 7.08
N VAL A 152 -32.53 -9.46 8.17
CA VAL A 152 -33.08 -8.92 9.41
C VAL A 152 -32.04 -9.10 10.53
N TYR A 153 -31.62 -8.00 11.13
CA TYR A 153 -30.78 -7.98 12.32
C TYR A 153 -31.66 -7.89 13.57
N THR A 154 -31.42 -8.80 14.48
CA THR A 154 -32.07 -8.89 15.78
C THR A 154 -31.34 -8.02 16.81
N PRO A 155 -31.92 -7.81 18.01
CA PRO A 155 -31.23 -7.13 19.11
C PRO A 155 -29.93 -7.80 19.59
N LYS A 156 -29.63 -9.02 19.12
CA LYS A 156 -28.38 -9.75 19.42
C LYS A 156 -27.26 -9.43 18.43
N ASP A 157 -27.60 -8.93 17.24
CA ASP A 157 -26.64 -8.60 16.19
C ASP A 157 -26.01 -7.23 16.46
N ASP A 158 -24.68 -7.20 16.53
CA ASP A 158 -23.92 -6.02 16.88
C ASP A 158 -23.46 -5.23 15.64
N GLN A 159 -22.74 -4.13 15.84
CA GLN A 159 -22.22 -3.27 14.77
C GLN A 159 -21.32 -4.03 13.79
N VAL A 160 -20.58 -5.02 14.27
CA VAL A 160 -19.71 -5.86 13.43
C VAL A 160 -20.54 -6.68 12.45
N ASP A 161 -21.67 -7.24 12.91
CA ASP A 161 -22.55 -8.06 12.09
C ASP A 161 -23.22 -7.23 11.00
N VAL A 162 -23.65 -6.02 11.34
CA VAL A 162 -24.20 -5.06 10.37
C VAL A 162 -23.14 -4.61 9.37
N PHE A 163 -21.92 -4.35 9.84
CA PHE A 163 -20.83 -3.94 8.97
C PHE A 163 -20.38 -5.05 8.02
N ALA A 164 -20.49 -6.32 8.39
CA ALA A 164 -20.09 -7.43 7.52
C ALA A 164 -20.81 -7.41 6.14
N ASP A 165 -22.07 -6.96 6.10
CA ASP A 165 -22.83 -6.81 4.84
C ASP A 165 -22.56 -5.51 4.09
N ALA A 166 -22.09 -4.48 4.79
CA ALA A 166 -21.69 -3.19 4.22
C ALA A 166 -20.22 -3.17 3.74
N SER A 167 -19.36 -3.99 4.35
CA SER A 167 -17.92 -4.08 4.08
C SER A 167 -17.58 -4.29 2.59
N PRO A 168 -18.28 -5.15 1.83
CA PRO A 168 -18.00 -5.32 0.40
C PRO A 168 -18.19 -4.03 -0.40
N MET A 169 -19.01 -3.10 0.06
CA MET A 169 -19.23 -1.83 -0.63
C MET A 169 -17.97 -0.97 -0.69
N VAL A 170 -17.05 -1.11 0.28
CA VAL A 170 -15.74 -0.43 0.25
C VAL A 170 -14.93 -0.86 -0.97
N ILE A 171 -14.98 -2.16 -1.30
CA ILE A 171 -14.29 -2.71 -2.47
C ILE A 171 -14.90 -2.12 -3.75
N SER A 172 -16.23 -2.05 -3.84
CA SER A 172 -16.93 -1.42 -4.97
C SER A 172 -16.50 0.03 -5.18
N VAL A 173 -16.38 0.83 -4.11
CA VAL A 173 -15.90 2.22 -4.18
C VAL A 173 -14.48 2.29 -4.73
N LEU A 174 -13.55 1.48 -4.19
CA LEU A 174 -12.16 1.45 -4.64
C LEU A 174 -12.01 0.96 -6.09
N ASP A 175 -12.96 0.16 -6.57
CA ASP A 175 -13.00 -0.34 -7.94
C ASP A 175 -13.73 0.63 -8.91
N GLY A 176 -14.21 1.78 -8.41
CA GLY A 176 -14.76 2.87 -9.22
C GLY A 176 -16.29 2.92 -9.31
N TYR A 177 -17.01 2.29 -8.38
CA TYR A 177 -18.47 2.32 -8.33
C TYR A 177 -19.00 3.30 -7.27
N ASN A 178 -20.15 3.91 -7.57
CA ASN A 178 -20.86 4.74 -6.61
C ASN A 178 -21.66 3.85 -5.65
N VAL A 179 -21.50 4.09 -4.35
CA VAL A 179 -22.22 3.40 -3.28
C VAL A 179 -22.97 4.43 -2.45
N CYS A 180 -24.21 4.09 -2.07
CA CYS A 180 -24.97 4.87 -1.11
C CYS A 180 -25.53 3.98 -0.01
N ILE A 181 -25.33 4.38 1.25
CA ILE A 181 -25.86 3.68 2.43
C ILE A 181 -26.83 4.64 3.13
N PHE A 182 -28.08 4.22 3.25
CA PHE A 182 -29.13 4.98 3.93
C PHE A 182 -29.51 4.33 5.25
N ALA A 183 -29.64 5.16 6.30
CA ALA A 183 -30.27 4.77 7.55
C ALA A 183 -31.65 5.43 7.64
N TYR A 184 -32.71 4.63 7.68
CA TYR A 184 -34.09 5.09 7.73
C TYR A 184 -34.81 4.60 8.99
N GLY A 185 -35.72 5.43 9.52
CA GLY A 185 -36.52 5.12 10.71
C GLY A 185 -36.93 6.36 11.50
N GLN A 186 -37.85 6.20 12.46
CA GLN A 186 -38.28 7.27 13.36
C GLN A 186 -37.14 7.74 14.29
N THR A 187 -37.28 8.92 14.89
CA THR A 187 -36.41 9.35 16.00
C THR A 187 -36.36 8.29 17.10
N GLY A 188 -35.16 7.97 17.59
CA GLY A 188 -34.97 6.95 18.65
C GLY A 188 -34.92 5.50 18.17
N THR A 189 -35.02 5.19 16.87
CA THR A 189 -34.93 3.80 16.37
C THR A 189 -33.50 3.28 16.18
N GLY A 190 -32.48 4.12 16.42
CA GLY A 190 -31.08 3.72 16.32
C GLY A 190 -30.38 4.03 15.00
N LYS A 191 -30.87 4.99 14.20
CA LYS A 191 -30.20 5.46 12.97
C LYS A 191 -28.76 5.94 13.22
N THR A 192 -28.59 6.91 14.11
CA THR A 192 -27.28 7.46 14.50
C THR A 192 -26.40 6.38 15.12
N PHE A 193 -26.97 5.53 15.97
CA PHE A 193 -26.24 4.39 16.52
C PHE A 193 -25.75 3.44 15.41
N THR A 194 -26.52 3.19 14.36
CA THR A 194 -26.09 2.32 13.25
C THR A 194 -24.99 2.95 12.41
N MET A 195 -25.12 4.23 12.07
CA MET A 195 -24.16 4.91 11.20
C MET A 195 -22.87 5.29 11.94
N GLU A 196 -22.97 5.91 13.11
CA GLU A 196 -21.81 6.41 13.88
C GLU A 196 -21.39 5.45 15.00
N GLY A 197 -22.37 4.88 15.71
CA GLY A 197 -22.13 4.05 16.88
C GLY A 197 -21.65 4.83 18.10
N THR A 198 -20.97 4.13 19.00
CA THR A 198 -20.28 4.75 20.15
C THR A 198 -18.76 4.68 19.94
N GLU A 199 -17.99 5.38 20.77
CA GLU A 199 -16.54 5.31 20.69
C GLU A 199 -15.99 3.89 20.85
N GLN A 200 -16.61 3.09 21.74
CA GLN A 200 -16.22 1.71 22.02
C GLN A 200 -16.84 0.73 21.00
N ASN A 201 -17.91 1.13 20.31
CA ASN A 201 -18.62 0.29 19.36
C ASN A 201 -19.04 1.09 18.12
N ARG A 202 -18.03 1.37 17.28
CA ARG A 202 -18.16 2.19 16.08
C ARG A 202 -19.14 1.58 15.09
N GLY A 203 -19.94 2.45 14.46
CA GLY A 203 -20.94 2.11 13.46
C GLY A 203 -20.37 1.97 12.05
N VAL A 204 -21.27 1.90 11.07
CA VAL A 204 -20.93 1.66 9.66
C VAL A 204 -19.99 2.73 9.10
N ASN A 205 -20.21 4.03 9.38
CA ASN A 205 -19.41 5.12 8.82
C ASN A 205 -17.93 4.98 9.15
N TYR A 206 -17.60 4.85 10.44
CA TYR A 206 -16.22 4.76 10.90
C TYR A 206 -15.54 3.48 10.41
N ARG A 207 -16.25 2.33 10.47
CA ARG A 207 -15.70 1.05 9.98
C ARG A 207 -15.46 1.05 8.48
N THR A 208 -16.34 1.69 7.71
CA THR A 208 -16.17 1.89 6.26
C THR A 208 -14.92 2.72 5.97
N LEU A 209 -14.71 3.83 6.68
CA LEU A 209 -13.53 4.68 6.51
C LEU A 209 -12.24 3.95 6.94
N GLU A 210 -12.25 3.24 8.06
CA GLU A 210 -11.14 2.40 8.52
C GLU A 210 -10.74 1.37 7.46
N GLN A 211 -11.73 0.65 6.91
CA GLN A 211 -11.47 -0.34 5.87
C GLN A 211 -11.00 0.31 4.56
N LEU A 212 -11.54 1.48 4.20
CA LEU A 212 -11.13 2.22 3.01
C LEU A 212 -9.65 2.58 3.06
N PHE A 213 -9.20 3.20 4.16
CA PHE A 213 -7.80 3.57 4.34
C PHE A 213 -6.89 2.35 4.43
N LYS A 214 -7.32 1.30 5.15
CA LYS A 214 -6.57 0.04 5.22
C LYS A 214 -6.34 -0.56 3.82
N MET A 215 -7.39 -0.65 3.01
CA MET A 215 -7.30 -1.21 1.67
C MET A 215 -6.52 -0.31 0.70
N ALA A 216 -6.62 1.01 0.85
CA ALA A 216 -5.82 1.96 0.08
C ALA A 216 -4.32 1.76 0.35
N GLU A 217 -3.94 1.59 1.62
CA GLU A 217 -2.56 1.34 2.04
C GLU A 217 -2.06 -0.04 1.54
N GLU A 218 -2.87 -1.09 1.65
CA GLU A 218 -2.55 -2.43 1.13
C GLU A 218 -2.31 -2.44 -0.39
N ARG A 219 -2.93 -1.51 -1.12
CA ARG A 219 -2.87 -1.40 -2.59
C ARG A 219 -1.89 -0.33 -3.09
N LYS A 220 -1.16 0.36 -2.22
CA LYS A 220 -0.35 1.55 -2.55
C LYS A 220 0.75 1.32 -3.60
N GLU A 221 1.25 0.10 -3.74
CA GLU A 221 2.28 -0.24 -4.73
C GLU A 221 1.72 -0.33 -6.15
N THR A 222 0.40 -0.51 -6.29
CA THR A 222 -0.29 -0.65 -7.57
C THR A 222 -1.17 0.55 -7.89
N PHE A 223 -1.77 1.18 -6.88
CA PHE A 223 -2.73 2.27 -7.03
C PHE A 223 -2.34 3.48 -6.17
N SER A 224 -2.61 4.68 -6.70
CA SER A 224 -2.57 5.93 -5.94
C SER A 224 -3.98 6.43 -5.74
N TYR A 225 -4.37 6.66 -4.49
CA TYR A 225 -5.71 7.12 -4.11
C TYR A 225 -5.64 8.56 -3.58
N ASN A 226 -6.59 9.39 -4.01
CA ASN A 226 -6.84 10.70 -3.43
C ASN A 226 -8.22 10.66 -2.76
N ILE A 227 -8.26 10.82 -1.44
CA ILE A 227 -9.49 10.73 -0.66
C ILE A 227 -9.86 12.12 -0.15
N SER A 228 -11.10 12.52 -0.41
CA SER A 228 -11.69 13.77 0.08
C SER A 228 -13.04 13.49 0.72
N VAL A 229 -13.40 14.29 1.72
CA VAL A 229 -14.66 14.19 2.46
C VAL A 229 -15.38 15.52 2.42
N SER A 230 -16.69 15.46 2.20
CA SER A 230 -17.62 16.57 2.38
C SER A 230 -18.74 16.12 3.31
N VAL A 231 -19.13 16.98 4.25
CA VAL A 231 -20.22 16.70 5.19
C VAL A 231 -21.25 17.82 5.07
N LEU A 232 -22.49 17.45 4.74
CA LEU A 232 -23.60 18.39 4.59
C LEU A 232 -24.84 17.92 5.33
N GLU A 233 -25.66 18.88 5.69
CA GLU A 233 -27.01 18.69 6.22
C GLU A 233 -28.01 19.24 5.20
N VAL A 234 -29.11 18.50 4.97
CA VAL A 234 -30.27 19.01 4.26
C VAL A 234 -31.39 19.20 5.27
N TYR A 235 -31.74 20.45 5.55
CA TYR A 235 -32.79 20.81 6.48
C TYR A 235 -33.75 21.80 5.82
N ASN A 236 -35.04 21.47 5.80
CA ASN A 236 -36.09 22.29 5.18
C ASN A 236 -35.73 22.70 3.73
N GLU A 237 -35.32 21.73 2.90
CA GLU A 237 -34.87 21.93 1.51
C GLU A 237 -33.69 22.90 1.35
N GLN A 238 -32.95 23.20 2.42
CA GLN A 238 -31.73 24.00 2.39
C GLN A 238 -30.52 23.14 2.68
N ILE A 239 -29.48 23.31 1.86
CA ILE A 239 -28.19 22.63 2.02
C ILE A 239 -27.30 23.49 2.90
N ARG A 240 -26.80 22.89 3.98
CA ARG A 240 -25.83 23.48 4.90
C ARG A 240 -24.55 22.67 4.89
N ASP A 241 -23.43 23.33 4.66
CA ASP A 241 -22.11 22.72 4.80
C ASP A 241 -21.74 22.65 6.29
N LEU A 242 -21.41 21.44 6.76
CA LEU A 242 -21.03 21.18 8.15
C LEU A 242 -19.52 21.26 8.40
N LEU A 243 -18.70 21.33 7.34
CA LEU A 243 -17.25 21.52 7.41
C LEU A 243 -16.84 22.99 7.25
N ALA A 244 -17.73 23.85 6.78
CA ALA A 244 -17.45 25.27 6.62
C ALA A 244 -17.16 25.96 7.98
N THR A 245 -15.96 26.54 8.11
CA THR A 245 -15.51 27.28 9.32
C THR A 245 -16.17 28.64 9.48
N SER A 246 -16.81 29.16 8.43
CA SER A 246 -17.57 30.41 8.48
C SER A 246 -18.89 30.23 7.72
N PRO A 247 -19.99 30.85 8.21
CA PRO A 247 -21.25 30.83 7.49
C PRO A 247 -21.07 31.52 6.13
N SER A 248 -21.07 30.71 5.06
CA SER A 248 -21.11 31.20 3.70
C SER A 248 -22.41 31.99 3.49
N SER A 249 -22.31 33.22 2.99
CA SER A 249 -23.47 33.99 2.53
C SER A 249 -24.07 33.45 1.24
N LYS A 250 -23.37 32.54 0.55
CA LYS A 250 -23.84 31.89 -0.66
C LYS A 250 -24.63 30.63 -0.30
N LYS A 251 -25.89 30.61 -0.74
CA LYS A 251 -26.76 29.43 -0.71
C LYS A 251 -26.14 28.33 -1.58
N LEU A 252 -26.01 27.14 -1.00
CA LEU A 252 -25.56 25.95 -1.71
C LEU A 252 -26.73 25.32 -2.46
N GLU A 253 -26.50 24.97 -3.71
CA GLU A 253 -27.52 24.41 -4.60
C GLU A 253 -26.93 23.25 -5.40
N ILE A 254 -27.75 22.24 -5.70
CA ILE A 254 -27.35 21.10 -6.50
C ILE A 254 -27.24 21.56 -7.96
N ARG A 255 -26.13 21.26 -8.61
CA ARG A 255 -25.90 21.50 -10.03
C ARG A 255 -25.57 20.21 -10.75
N GLN A 256 -26.04 20.11 -11.99
CA GLN A 256 -25.67 19.02 -12.88
C GLN A 256 -24.41 19.43 -13.65
N ALA A 257 -23.36 18.64 -13.55
CA ALA A 257 -22.16 18.74 -14.36
C ALA A 257 -22.37 18.00 -15.70
N SER A 258 -21.33 17.98 -16.54
CA SER A 258 -21.27 17.13 -17.73
C SER A 258 -21.49 15.65 -17.37
N GLU A 259 -22.03 14.87 -18.29
CA GLU A 259 -22.29 13.42 -18.14
C GLU A 259 -23.34 13.03 -17.08
N GLY A 260 -24.13 13.98 -16.58
CA GLY A 260 -25.25 13.67 -15.67
C GLY A 260 -24.85 13.52 -14.20
N VAL A 261 -23.62 13.87 -13.84
CA VAL A 261 -23.15 13.88 -12.45
C VAL A 261 -23.73 15.09 -11.72
N HIS A 262 -24.34 14.86 -10.56
CA HIS A 262 -24.81 15.94 -9.68
C HIS A 262 -23.73 16.28 -8.64
N HIS A 263 -23.50 17.57 -8.41
CA HIS A 263 -22.56 18.07 -7.40
C HIS A 263 -23.10 19.33 -6.73
N VAL A 264 -22.52 19.71 -5.59
CA VAL A 264 -22.88 20.94 -4.85
C VAL A 264 -21.70 21.91 -4.91
N PRO A 265 -21.62 22.79 -5.93
CA PRO A 265 -20.49 23.69 -6.05
C PRO A 265 -20.37 24.63 -4.85
N GLY A 266 -19.13 24.78 -4.36
CA GLY A 266 -18.81 25.61 -3.20
C GLY A 266 -18.92 24.90 -1.84
N ILE A 267 -19.28 23.62 -1.83
CA ILE A 267 -19.11 22.79 -0.63
C ILE A 267 -17.61 22.58 -0.34
N VAL A 268 -17.25 22.51 0.94
CA VAL A 268 -15.91 22.15 1.37
C VAL A 268 -15.64 20.69 1.04
N GLU A 269 -14.57 20.46 0.28
CA GLU A 269 -13.96 19.15 0.05
C GLU A 269 -12.65 19.09 0.86
N ALA A 270 -12.71 18.49 2.04
CA ALA A 270 -11.54 18.32 2.89
C ALA A 270 -10.75 17.09 2.42
N LYS A 271 -9.51 17.29 1.99
CA LYS A 271 -8.58 16.17 1.72
C LYS A 271 -8.19 15.51 3.03
N VAL A 272 -8.22 14.18 3.05
CA VAL A 272 -7.88 13.36 4.23
C VAL A 272 -6.83 12.33 3.85
N GLU A 273 -5.80 12.22 4.68
CA GLU A 273 -4.69 11.28 4.44
C GLU A 273 -4.76 10.06 5.36
N ASN A 274 -5.52 10.14 6.46
CA ASN A 274 -5.64 9.06 7.43
C ASN A 274 -6.96 9.12 8.21
N ILE A 275 -7.23 8.08 9.00
CA ILE A 275 -8.48 7.91 9.77
C ILE A 275 -8.66 8.90 10.94
N LYS A 276 -7.59 9.58 11.39
CA LYS A 276 -7.69 10.52 12.52
C LYS A 276 -8.15 11.91 12.10
N GLU A 277 -7.93 12.25 10.82
CA GLU A 277 -8.41 13.47 10.16
C GLU A 277 -9.89 13.34 9.80
#